data_AF-A0A317J6Q5-F1
#
_entry.id   AF-A0A317J6Q5-F1
#
_cell.length_a   1.000
_cell.length_b   1.000
_cell.length_c   1.000
_cell.angle_alpha   90.00
_cell.angle_beta   90.00
_cell.angle_gamma   90.00
#
_symmetry.space_group_name_H-M   'P 1'
#
loop_
_entity.id
_entity.type
_entity.pdbx_description
1 polymer ?
#
loop_
_entity_poly.entity_id
_entity_poly.type
_entity_poly.pdbx_seq_one_letter_code
_entity_poly.pdbx_strand_id
1 'polypeptide(L)'
;LPGWHTTIFPPYFVAGAIYSGFAMVLALAIPLRAAYGLQGLITDRHLDNSAKVMLATGLIVAYAYVMETFMAWYSGSTYEQQAFWNRMTGPYAFQYWFLVTCNIVAPQLLWFKRFRSSPVLLFISSIIVLIGMWLERFMIIVSSLAQDFVQSSWSLFHATRWDWATYWGTIGLFLFLFFLFVRLLPMISIFEVRTLLPQAKVTDEVRQ
;
A
#
# COMPACT_ATOMS: atom_id res chain seq x y z
N LEU A 1 -5.60 -21.16 -12.28
CA LEU A 1 -4.16 -21.14 -11.94
C LEU A 1 -4.04 -21.23 -10.42
N PRO A 2 -3.18 -22.11 -9.90
CA PRO A 2 -2.91 -22.17 -8.47
C PRO A 2 -2.44 -20.81 -7.97
N GLY A 3 -2.93 -20.38 -6.82
CA GLY A 3 -2.65 -19.05 -6.27
C GLY A 3 -3.39 -17.87 -6.93
N TRP A 4 -4.25 -18.08 -7.95
CA TRP A 4 -5.16 -17.07 -8.51
C TRP A 4 -6.63 -17.38 -8.28
N HIS A 5 -7.00 -18.66 -8.30
CA HIS A 5 -8.39 -19.09 -8.18
C HIS A 5 -8.82 -19.12 -6.69
N THR A 6 -9.00 -17.94 -6.11
CA THR A 6 -9.41 -17.76 -4.71
C THR A 6 -10.53 -16.73 -4.57
N THR A 7 -11.42 -16.96 -3.63
CA THR A 7 -12.59 -16.09 -3.36
C THR A 7 -12.25 -14.91 -2.46
N ILE A 8 -11.09 -14.90 -1.80
CA ILE A 8 -10.68 -13.82 -0.88
C ILE A 8 -10.14 -12.59 -1.62
N PHE A 9 -9.79 -12.72 -2.89
CA PHE A 9 -9.16 -11.67 -3.68
C PHE A 9 -9.95 -10.35 -3.72
N PRO A 10 -11.25 -10.30 -4.04
CA PRO A 10 -11.96 -9.02 -4.15
C PRO A 10 -11.84 -8.13 -2.90
N PRO A 11 -12.19 -8.58 -1.67
CA PRO A 11 -12.02 -7.74 -0.47
C PRO A 11 -10.55 -7.47 -0.13
N TYR A 12 -9.66 -8.43 -0.40
CA TYR A 12 -8.22 -8.30 -0.19
C TYR A 12 -7.59 -7.21 -1.06
N PHE A 13 -7.87 -7.19 -2.36
CA PHE A 13 -7.38 -6.18 -3.29
C PHE A 13 -7.90 -4.79 -2.95
N VAL A 14 -9.15 -4.69 -2.47
CA VAL A 14 -9.72 -3.43 -1.98
C VAL A 14 -8.98 -2.94 -0.73
N ALA A 15 -8.73 -3.81 0.25
CA ALA A 15 -7.95 -3.47 1.43
C ALA A 15 -6.52 -3.03 1.05
N GLY A 16 -5.88 -3.77 0.14
CA GLY A 16 -4.57 -3.42 -0.42
C GLY A 16 -4.56 -2.08 -1.15
N ALA A 17 -5.61 -1.75 -1.90
CA ALA A 17 -5.75 -0.46 -2.58
C ALA A 17 -5.81 0.69 -1.58
N ILE A 18 -6.64 0.57 -0.53
CA ILE A 18 -6.70 1.59 0.54
C ILE A 18 -5.36 1.70 1.25
N TYR A 19 -4.72 0.58 1.56
CA TYR A 19 -3.43 0.52 2.22
C TYR A 19 -2.32 1.26 1.43
N SER A 20 -2.13 0.90 0.15
CA SER A 20 -1.19 1.60 -0.75
C SER A 20 -1.58 3.06 -1.02
N GLY A 21 -2.87 3.37 -1.07
CA GLY A 21 -3.38 4.72 -1.31
C GLY A 21 -3.03 5.66 -0.17
N PHE A 22 -3.28 5.25 1.07
CA PHE A 22 -2.87 6.04 2.24
C PHE A 22 -1.35 6.16 2.36
N ALA A 23 -0.60 5.12 1.99
CA ALA A 23 0.86 5.20 1.90
C ALA A 23 1.30 6.27 0.88
N MET A 24 0.73 6.27 -0.33
CA MET A 24 1.03 7.29 -1.34
C MET A 24 0.65 8.70 -0.88
N VAL A 25 -0.52 8.86 -0.25
CA VAL A 25 -0.95 10.15 0.32
C VAL A 25 0.06 10.65 1.34
N LEU A 26 0.53 9.80 2.27
CA LEU A 26 1.55 10.18 3.24
C LEU A 26 2.89 10.52 2.56
N ALA A 27 3.30 9.74 1.56
CA ALA A 27 4.54 9.97 0.80
C ALA A 27 4.55 11.33 0.09
N LEU A 28 3.39 11.84 -0.34
CA LEU A 28 3.29 13.15 -1.00
C LEU A 28 3.00 14.29 -0.01
N ALA A 29 2.08 14.07 0.94
CA ALA A 29 1.63 15.09 1.87
C ALA A 29 2.74 15.51 2.85
N ILE A 30 3.60 14.58 3.29
CA ILE A 30 4.66 14.90 4.28
C ILE A 30 5.71 15.86 3.68
N PRO A 31 6.30 15.59 2.49
CA PRO A 31 7.20 16.55 1.85
C PRO A 31 6.52 17.88 1.50
N LEU A 32 5.30 17.85 0.96
CA LEU A 32 4.55 19.08 0.64
C LEU A 32 4.26 19.92 1.88
N ARG A 33 3.87 19.29 2.98
CA ARG A 33 3.63 19.95 4.27
C ARG A 33 4.87 20.70 4.75
N ALA A 34 6.06 20.11 4.59
CA ALA A 34 7.31 20.74 4.96
C ALA A 34 7.73 21.86 4.00
N ALA A 35 7.61 21.64 2.69
CA ALA A 35 8.05 22.60 1.66
C ALA A 35 7.17 23.86 1.59
N TYR A 36 5.86 23.72 1.76
CA TYR A 36 4.89 24.83 1.64
C TYR A 36 4.40 25.37 2.99
N GLY A 37 4.95 24.90 4.12
CA GLY A 37 4.56 25.40 5.44
C GLY A 37 3.10 25.11 5.80
N LEU A 38 2.55 23.97 5.39
CA LEU A 38 1.12 23.64 5.54
C LEU A 38 0.78 23.00 6.89
N GLN A 39 1.62 23.14 7.92
CA GLN A 39 1.43 22.47 9.21
C GLN A 39 0.14 22.90 9.93
N GLY A 40 -0.36 24.11 9.67
CA GLY A 40 -1.62 24.63 10.21
C GLY A 40 -2.87 24.04 9.56
N LEU A 41 -2.75 23.46 8.36
CA LEU A 41 -3.86 22.82 7.63
C LEU A 41 -3.74 21.29 7.72
N ILE A 42 -2.57 20.74 7.38
CA ILE A 42 -2.23 19.33 7.54
C ILE A 42 -1.59 19.16 8.92
N THR A 43 -2.45 19.02 9.92
CA THR A 43 -2.03 18.84 11.32
C THR A 43 -1.49 17.43 11.60
N ASP A 44 -0.78 17.26 12.71
CA ASP A 44 -0.26 15.94 13.11
C ASP A 44 -1.39 14.91 13.36
N ARG A 45 -2.61 15.38 13.67
CA ARG A 45 -3.79 14.52 13.79
C ARG A 45 -4.17 13.88 12.46
N HIS A 46 -4.01 14.57 11.34
CA HIS A 46 -4.27 14.00 10.02
C HIS A 46 -3.26 12.88 9.72
N LEU A 47 -1.98 13.12 9.99
CA LEU A 47 -0.93 12.12 9.80
C LEU A 47 -1.15 10.89 10.71
N ASP A 48 -1.48 11.10 11.98
CA ASP A 48 -1.75 10.01 12.92
C ASP A 48 -2.98 9.17 12.53
N ASN A 49 -4.05 9.82 12.07
CA ASN A 49 -5.25 9.13 11.61
C ASN A 49 -5.01 8.35 10.32
N SER A 50 -4.32 8.94 9.34
CA SER A 50 -3.89 8.26 8.12
C SER A 50 -3.04 7.03 8.42
N ALA A 51 -2.11 7.13 9.39
CA ALA A 51 -1.30 6.01 9.82
C ALA A 51 -2.11 4.89 10.50
N LYS A 52 -3.15 5.22 11.26
CA LYS A 52 -4.07 4.21 11.84
C LYS A 52 -4.90 3.51 10.77
N VAL A 53 -5.40 4.24 9.78
CA VAL A 53 -6.14 3.65 8.66
C VAL A 53 -5.22 2.72 7.87
N MET A 54 -4.00 3.17 7.57
CA MET A 54 -2.97 2.36 6.92
C MET A 54 -2.63 1.11 7.73
N LEU A 55 -2.49 1.21 9.06
CA LEU A 55 -2.29 0.04 9.92
C LEU A 55 -3.50 -0.92 9.87
N ALA A 56 -4.72 -0.40 10.00
CA ALA A 56 -5.93 -1.21 10.01
C ALA A 56 -6.10 -2.00 8.71
N THR A 57 -5.91 -1.36 7.55
CA THR A 57 -6.00 -2.05 6.25
C THR A 57 -4.80 -2.96 5.99
N GLY A 58 -3.60 -2.59 6.46
CA GLY A 58 -2.43 -3.47 6.45
C GLY A 58 -2.65 -4.77 7.22
N LEU A 59 -3.39 -4.73 8.34
CA LEU A 59 -3.77 -5.93 9.09
C LEU A 59 -4.75 -6.82 8.32
N ILE A 60 -5.67 -6.23 7.54
CA ILE A 60 -6.58 -7.01 6.67
C ILE A 60 -5.79 -7.71 5.55
N VAL A 61 -4.79 -7.02 4.97
CA VAL A 61 -3.87 -7.61 3.98
C VAL A 61 -3.05 -8.74 4.60
N ALA A 62 -2.50 -8.53 5.80
CA ALA A 62 -1.76 -9.56 6.54
C ALA A 62 -2.63 -10.78 6.85
N TYR A 63 -3.88 -10.56 7.27
CA TYR A 63 -4.85 -11.62 7.47
C TYR A 63 -5.08 -12.42 6.18
N ALA A 64 -5.23 -11.75 5.04
CA ALA A 64 -5.41 -12.42 3.76
C ALA A 64 -4.20 -13.31 3.39
N TYR A 65 -2.95 -12.87 3.65
CA TYR A 65 -1.76 -13.69 3.40
C TYR A 65 -1.76 -14.97 4.24
N VAL A 66 -2.11 -14.85 5.53
CA VAL A 66 -2.22 -16.00 6.43
C VAL A 66 -3.33 -16.92 5.95
N MET A 67 -4.48 -16.38 5.56
CA MET A 67 -5.60 -17.17 5.05
C MET A 67 -5.31 -17.86 3.72
N GLU A 68 -4.60 -17.23 2.78
CA GLU A 68 -4.19 -17.91 1.56
C GLU A 68 -3.24 -19.08 1.85
N THR A 69 -2.28 -18.88 2.75
CA THR A 69 -1.36 -19.95 3.17
C THR A 69 -2.12 -21.09 3.84
N PHE A 70 -3.06 -20.76 4.72
CA PHE A 70 -3.93 -21.73 5.38
C PHE A 70 -4.80 -22.48 4.37
N MET A 71 -5.43 -21.79 3.43
CA MET A 71 -6.29 -22.38 2.42
C MET A 71 -5.51 -23.27 1.45
N ALA A 72 -4.29 -22.90 1.08
CA ALA A 72 -3.43 -23.74 0.25
C ALA A 72 -3.13 -25.07 0.95
N TRP A 73 -2.78 -25.02 2.23
CA TRP A 73 -2.59 -26.22 3.07
C TRP A 73 -3.90 -27.03 3.21
N TYR A 74 -5.01 -26.37 3.56
CA TYR A 74 -6.31 -26.98 3.83
C TYR A 74 -6.98 -27.56 2.58
N SER A 75 -6.74 -27.01 1.39
CA SER A 75 -7.41 -27.43 0.14
C SER A 75 -7.14 -28.88 -0.26
N GLY A 76 -6.06 -29.50 0.23
CA GLY A 76 -5.61 -30.82 -0.19
C GLY A 76 -5.11 -30.90 -1.65
N SER A 77 -5.09 -29.78 -2.38
CA SER A 77 -4.58 -29.71 -3.76
C SER A 77 -3.06 -29.64 -3.77
N THR A 78 -2.42 -30.63 -4.39
CA THR A 78 -0.96 -30.67 -4.53
C THR A 78 -0.42 -29.46 -5.29
N TYR A 79 -1.19 -28.93 -6.24
CA TYR A 79 -0.79 -27.74 -7.02
C TYR A 79 -0.84 -26.44 -6.21
N GLU A 80 -1.86 -26.26 -5.35
CA GLU A 80 -1.95 -25.08 -4.48
C GLU A 80 -0.86 -25.11 -3.41
N GLN A 81 -0.62 -26.28 -2.81
CA GLN A 81 0.46 -26.47 -1.85
C GLN A 81 1.82 -26.23 -2.49
N GLN A 82 2.07 -26.77 -3.69
CA GLN A 82 3.32 -26.56 -4.40
C GLN A 82 3.52 -25.09 -4.78
N ALA A 83 2.48 -24.39 -5.23
CA ALA A 83 2.55 -22.97 -5.55
C ALA A 83 2.94 -22.13 -4.32
N PHE A 84 2.36 -22.44 -3.16
CA PHE A 84 2.73 -21.76 -1.91
C PHE A 84 4.15 -22.11 -1.45
N TRP A 85 4.57 -23.36 -1.57
CA TRP A 85 5.95 -23.75 -1.26
C TRP A 85 6.95 -23.05 -2.19
N ASN A 86 6.65 -23.00 -3.48
CA ASN A 86 7.47 -22.29 -4.46
C ASN A 86 7.60 -20.79 -4.15
N ARG A 87 6.58 -20.16 -3.57
CA ARG A 87 6.69 -18.77 -3.08
C ARG A 87 7.70 -18.66 -1.94
N MET A 88 7.76 -19.61 -1.01
CA MET A 88 8.61 -19.52 0.19
C MET A 88 10.06 -20.00 -0.01
N THR A 89 10.28 -21.02 -0.86
CA THR A 89 11.61 -21.64 -1.09
C THR A 89 12.06 -21.66 -2.54
N GLY A 90 11.19 -21.30 -3.47
CA GLY A 90 11.50 -21.32 -4.89
C GLY A 90 12.34 -20.13 -5.37
N PRO A 91 12.44 -19.94 -6.69
CA PRO A 91 13.26 -18.91 -7.32
C PRO A 91 12.92 -17.47 -6.90
N TYR A 92 11.67 -17.24 -6.47
CA TYR A 92 11.17 -15.94 -6.01
C TYR A 92 11.06 -15.83 -4.48
N ALA A 93 11.72 -16.71 -3.72
CA ALA A 93 11.69 -16.73 -2.26
C ALA A 93 12.16 -15.41 -1.64
N PHE A 94 13.23 -14.81 -2.19
CA PHE A 94 13.73 -13.53 -1.69
C PHE A 94 12.66 -12.43 -1.78
N GLN A 95 11.97 -12.34 -2.93
CA GLN A 95 10.90 -11.38 -3.16
C GLN A 95 9.71 -11.65 -2.23
N TYR A 96 9.38 -12.91 -1.96
CA TYR A 96 8.32 -13.27 -1.01
C TYR A 96 8.64 -12.86 0.42
N TRP A 97 9.84 -13.17 0.93
CA TRP A 97 10.21 -12.78 2.30
C TRP A 97 10.38 -11.28 2.46
N PHE A 98 10.85 -10.60 1.41
CA PHE A 98 10.91 -9.15 1.38
C PHE A 98 9.50 -8.53 1.38
N LEU A 99 8.57 -9.08 0.60
CA LEU A 99 7.14 -8.74 0.64
C LEU A 99 6.56 -8.88 2.05
N VAL A 100 6.74 -10.04 2.70
CA VAL A 100 6.25 -10.29 4.07
C VAL A 100 6.85 -9.28 5.05
N THR A 101 8.13 -8.98 4.92
CA THR A 101 8.80 -7.99 5.78
C THR A 101 8.21 -6.59 5.59
N CYS A 102 7.98 -6.15 4.35
CA CYS A 102 7.44 -4.83 4.04
C CYS A 102 5.96 -4.67 4.41
N ASN A 103 5.12 -5.67 4.15
CA ASN A 103 3.67 -5.56 4.30
C ASN A 103 3.12 -6.12 5.61
N ILE A 104 3.81 -7.05 6.27
CA ILE A 104 3.37 -7.61 7.55
C ILE A 104 4.19 -7.04 8.70
N VAL A 105 5.52 -7.11 8.62
CA VAL A 105 6.40 -6.80 9.77
C VAL A 105 6.57 -5.30 9.96
N ALA A 106 6.99 -4.57 8.93
CA ALA A 106 7.26 -3.13 9.03
C ALA A 106 6.06 -2.29 9.51
N PRO A 107 4.80 -2.57 9.10
CA PRO A 107 3.64 -1.80 9.53
C PRO A 107 3.28 -2.02 11.00
N GLN A 108 3.73 -3.12 11.64
CA GLN A 108 3.49 -3.32 13.08
C GLN A 108 4.16 -2.23 13.93
N LEU A 109 5.20 -1.57 13.41
CA LEU A 109 5.80 -0.42 14.09
C LEU A 109 4.80 0.74 14.27
N LEU A 110 3.75 0.82 13.45
CA LEU A 110 2.71 1.85 13.54
C LEU A 110 1.78 1.65 14.75
N TRP A 111 1.82 0.53 15.46
CA TRP A 111 1.12 0.43 16.76
C TRP A 111 1.63 1.48 17.74
N PHE A 112 2.94 1.69 17.74
CA PHE A 112 3.61 2.61 18.64
C PHE A 112 3.37 4.07 18.22
N LYS A 113 2.77 4.85 19.13
CA LYS A 113 2.52 6.29 18.93
C LYS A 113 3.80 7.04 18.54
N ARG A 114 4.98 6.62 19.01
CA ARG A 114 6.28 7.21 18.65
C ARG A 114 6.56 7.18 17.14
N PHE A 115 6.20 6.10 16.46
CA PHE A 115 6.39 5.97 15.01
C PHE A 115 5.33 6.77 14.24
N ARG A 116 4.07 6.79 14.71
CA ARG A 116 2.99 7.57 14.09
C ARG A 116 3.08 9.09 14.30
N SER A 117 3.74 9.54 15.36
CA SER A 117 3.87 10.97 15.66
C SER A 117 5.06 11.63 14.97
N SER A 118 5.98 10.85 14.39
CA SER A 118 7.13 11.37 13.66
C SER A 118 6.86 11.39 12.16
N PRO A 119 6.78 12.57 11.52
CA PRO A 119 6.57 12.67 10.06
C PRO A 119 7.64 11.95 9.25
N VAL A 120 8.90 11.99 9.69
CA VAL A 120 10.01 11.31 8.99
C VAL A 120 9.84 9.79 9.03
N LEU A 121 9.49 9.25 10.19
CA LEU A 121 9.27 7.80 10.31
C LEU A 121 8.05 7.36 9.50
N LEU A 122 6.96 8.16 9.52
CA LEU A 122 5.79 7.89 8.69
C LEU A 122 6.11 7.92 7.19
N PHE A 123 6.95 8.84 6.74
CA PHE A 123 7.40 8.88 5.34
C PHE A 123 8.21 7.64 4.97
N ILE A 124 9.16 7.23 5.82
CA ILE A 124 9.94 6.00 5.57
C ILE A 124 9.00 4.79 5.54
N SER A 125 8.08 4.68 6.50
CA SER A 125 7.08 3.61 6.53
C SER A 125 6.24 3.60 5.25
N SER A 126 5.78 4.75 4.77
CA SER A 126 4.95 4.80 3.57
C SER A 126 5.68 4.33 2.31
N ILE A 127 6.97 4.67 2.15
CA ILE A 127 7.79 4.16 1.05
C ILE A 127 7.96 2.64 1.14
N ILE A 128 8.22 2.11 2.34
CA ILE A 128 8.32 0.65 2.56
C ILE A 128 7.02 -0.05 2.15
N VAL A 129 5.86 0.51 2.52
CA VAL A 129 4.55 -0.04 2.14
C VAL A 129 4.35 -0.01 0.64
N LEU A 130 4.70 1.09 -0.05
CA LEU A 130 4.55 1.17 -1.51
C LEU A 130 5.39 0.11 -2.23
N ILE A 131 6.63 -0.12 -1.77
CA ILE A 131 7.49 -1.18 -2.30
C ILE A 131 6.87 -2.56 -2.03
N GLY A 132 6.41 -2.80 -0.81
CA GLY A 132 5.74 -4.05 -0.44
C GLY A 132 4.50 -4.33 -1.30
N MET A 133 3.64 -3.34 -1.50
CA MET A 133 2.44 -3.48 -2.33
C MET A 133 2.75 -3.71 -3.82
N TRP A 134 3.84 -3.14 -4.33
CA TRP A 134 4.31 -3.46 -5.67
C TRP A 134 4.79 -4.92 -5.76
N LEU A 135 5.58 -5.37 -4.77
CA LEU A 135 6.01 -6.77 -4.67
C LEU A 135 4.84 -7.73 -4.53
N GLU A 136 3.76 -7.34 -3.85
CA GLU A 136 2.55 -8.15 -3.71
C GLU A 136 1.96 -8.49 -5.08
N ARG A 137 1.80 -7.47 -5.94
CA ARG A 137 1.27 -7.64 -7.30
C ARG A 137 2.24 -8.45 -8.16
N PHE A 138 3.53 -8.19 -8.05
CA PHE A 138 4.57 -8.99 -8.71
C PHE A 138 4.48 -10.46 -8.29
N MET A 139 4.38 -10.76 -7.00
CA MET A 139 4.32 -12.12 -6.48
C MET A 139 3.04 -12.84 -6.90
N ILE A 140 1.87 -12.19 -6.79
CA ILE A 140 0.62 -12.80 -7.24
C ILE A 140 0.73 -13.18 -8.71
N ILE A 141 1.23 -12.30 -9.57
CA ILE A 141 1.26 -12.54 -11.02
C ILE A 141 2.42 -13.46 -11.40
N VAL A 142 3.66 -13.00 -11.21
CA VAL A 142 4.86 -13.63 -11.78
C VAL A 142 5.14 -14.98 -11.12
N SER A 143 5.06 -15.08 -9.80
CA SER A 143 5.38 -16.36 -9.12
C SER A 143 4.37 -17.46 -9.48
N SER A 144 3.09 -17.10 -9.61
CA SER A 144 2.02 -18.06 -9.95
C SER A 144 2.05 -18.49 -11.42
N LEU A 145 2.63 -17.68 -12.32
CA LEU A 145 2.84 -18.06 -13.73
C LEU A 145 4.15 -18.81 -13.97
N ALA A 146 5.20 -18.49 -13.20
CA ALA A 146 6.52 -19.09 -13.42
C ALA A 146 6.52 -20.61 -13.23
N GLN A 147 5.68 -21.11 -12.31
CA GLN A 147 5.52 -22.53 -12.04
C GLN A 147 4.03 -22.86 -11.89
N ASP A 148 3.40 -23.17 -13.03
CA ASP A 148 2.00 -23.55 -13.12
C ASP A 148 1.82 -25.08 -13.09
N PHE A 149 0.72 -25.58 -13.66
CA PHE A 149 0.37 -27.00 -13.67
C PHE A 149 1.38 -27.89 -14.40
N VAL A 150 2.08 -27.40 -15.43
CA VAL A 150 2.89 -28.24 -16.33
C VAL A 150 4.36 -27.88 -16.21
N GLN A 151 5.17 -28.84 -15.75
CA GLN A 151 6.60 -28.64 -15.47
C GLN A 151 7.40 -28.24 -16.71
N SER A 152 7.02 -28.71 -17.91
CA SER A 152 7.70 -28.34 -19.15
C SER A 152 7.54 -26.87 -19.54
N SER A 153 6.55 -26.18 -18.97
CA SER A 153 6.25 -24.78 -19.25
C SER A 153 6.89 -23.81 -18.25
N TRP A 154 7.60 -24.33 -17.25
CA TRP A 154 8.18 -23.51 -16.20
C TRP A 154 9.28 -22.60 -16.76
N SER A 155 9.17 -21.30 -16.47
CA SER A 155 10.15 -20.31 -16.90
C SER A 155 10.24 -19.17 -15.90
N LEU A 156 11.42 -18.54 -15.84
CA LEU A 156 11.63 -17.37 -15.00
C LEU A 156 11.41 -16.10 -15.81
N PHE A 157 10.68 -15.18 -15.22
CA PHE A 157 10.53 -13.84 -15.75
C PHE A 157 11.78 -13.01 -15.44
N HIS A 158 12.37 -12.47 -16.51
CA HIS A 158 13.45 -11.49 -16.44
C HIS A 158 12.98 -10.19 -17.07
N ALA A 159 12.88 -9.15 -16.26
CA ALA A 159 12.50 -7.82 -16.73
C ALA A 159 13.55 -7.27 -17.70
N THR A 160 13.08 -6.79 -18.84
CA THR A 160 13.90 -6.11 -19.84
C THR A 160 14.10 -4.64 -19.48
N ARG A 161 15.00 -3.96 -20.19
CA ARG A 161 15.17 -2.51 -20.06
C ARG A 161 13.89 -1.73 -20.34
N TRP A 162 12.99 -2.26 -21.18
CA TRP A 162 11.75 -1.59 -21.56
C TRP A 162 10.70 -1.67 -20.46
N ASP A 163 10.65 -2.78 -19.72
CA ASP A 163 9.77 -2.94 -18.56
C ASP A 163 10.11 -1.89 -17.49
N TRP A 164 11.40 -1.73 -17.21
CA TRP A 164 11.89 -0.71 -16.27
C TRP A 164 11.70 0.72 -16.81
N ALA A 165 11.98 0.96 -18.09
CA ALA A 165 11.80 2.28 -18.69
C ALA A 165 10.33 2.73 -18.64
N THR A 166 9.40 1.84 -18.95
CA THR A 166 7.95 2.12 -18.82
C THR A 166 7.57 2.36 -17.37
N TYR A 167 8.03 1.52 -16.43
CA TYR A 167 7.73 1.71 -15.00
C TYR A 167 8.21 3.07 -14.49
N TRP A 168 9.47 3.43 -14.70
CA TRP A 168 10.00 4.75 -14.33
C TRP A 168 9.34 5.89 -15.10
N GLY A 169 8.99 5.67 -16.37
CA GLY A 169 8.26 6.64 -17.19
C GLY A 169 6.89 6.99 -16.61
N THR A 170 6.14 6.01 -16.09
CA THR A 170 4.84 6.27 -15.44
C THR A 170 4.99 7.06 -14.15
N ILE A 171 6.02 6.80 -13.35
CA ILE A 171 6.34 7.59 -12.15
C ILE A 171 6.69 9.03 -12.54
N GLY A 172 7.51 9.22 -13.57
CA GLY A 172 7.86 10.54 -14.10
C GLY A 172 6.64 11.32 -14.59
N LEU A 173 5.76 10.68 -15.35
CA LEU A 173 4.51 11.28 -15.82
C LEU A 173 3.59 11.67 -14.65
N PHE A 174 3.43 10.79 -13.65
CA PHE A 174 2.66 11.08 -12.45
C PHE A 174 3.20 12.31 -11.72
N LEU A 175 4.50 12.34 -11.43
CA LEU A 175 5.13 13.45 -10.72
C LEU A 175 5.05 14.76 -11.52
N PHE A 176 5.23 14.69 -12.84
CA PHE A 176 5.09 15.85 -13.72
C PHE A 176 3.68 16.46 -13.64
N LEU A 177 2.64 15.63 -13.80
CA LEU A 177 1.25 16.09 -13.70
C LEU A 177 0.89 16.54 -12.27
N PHE A 178 1.43 15.87 -11.26
CA PHE A 178 1.22 16.23 -9.87
C PHE A 178 1.85 17.59 -9.51
N PHE A 179 3.08 17.86 -9.95
CA PHE A 179 3.70 19.16 -9.76
C PHE A 179 3.01 20.26 -10.56
N LEU A 180 2.52 19.96 -11.76
CA LEU A 180 1.69 20.88 -12.53
C LEU A 180 0.41 21.24 -11.76
N PHE A 181 -0.26 20.23 -11.17
CA PHE A 181 -1.43 20.42 -10.32
C PHE A 181 -1.11 21.31 -9.11
N VAL A 182 -0.05 21.01 -8.36
CA VAL A 182 0.39 21.79 -7.19
C VAL A 182 0.70 23.24 -7.55
N ARG A 183 1.22 23.49 -8.77
CA ARG A 183 1.60 24.83 -9.22
C ARG A 183 0.42 25.65 -9.75
N LEU A 184 -0.52 25.01 -10.45
CA LEU A 184 -1.60 25.70 -11.17
C LEU A 184 -2.92 25.75 -10.40
N LEU A 185 -3.16 24.80 -9.50
CA LEU A 185 -4.43 24.64 -8.79
C LEU A 185 -4.24 24.71 -7.26
N PRO A 186 -5.29 25.10 -6.50
CA PRO A 186 -5.21 25.10 -5.05
C PRO A 186 -5.13 23.65 -4.53
N MET A 187 -4.06 23.34 -3.78
CA MET A 187 -3.82 22.01 -3.19
C MET A 187 -4.88 21.58 -2.16
N ILE A 188 -5.61 22.54 -1.58
CA ILE A 188 -6.56 22.33 -0.49
C ILE A 188 -7.89 22.98 -0.88
N SER A 189 -9.00 22.30 -0.59
CA SER A 189 -10.36 22.80 -0.81
C SER A 189 -10.66 23.99 0.12
N ILE A 190 -10.43 25.22 -0.36
CA ILE A 190 -10.63 26.46 0.42
C ILE A 190 -12.08 26.57 0.93
N PHE A 191 -13.06 26.12 0.14
CA PHE A 191 -14.47 26.15 0.51
C PHE A 191 -14.78 25.29 1.75
N GLU A 192 -14.31 24.04 1.79
CA GLU A 192 -14.55 23.14 2.92
C GLU A 192 -13.76 23.56 4.16
N VAL A 193 -12.52 24.05 3.99
CA VAL A 193 -11.75 24.55 5.14
C VAL A 193 -12.45 25.74 5.79
N ARG A 194 -13.09 26.62 5.01
CA ARG A 194 -13.85 27.77 5.54
C ARG A 194 -15.06 27.34 6.38
N THR A 195 -15.76 26.27 6.03
CA THR A 195 -16.91 25.78 6.81
C THR A 195 -16.50 25.10 8.11
N LEU A 196 -15.26 24.63 8.21
CA LEU A 196 -14.71 24.03 9.44
C LEU A 196 -14.21 25.07 10.46
N LEU A 197 -14.06 26.33 10.06
CA LEU A 197 -13.62 27.40 10.95
C LEU A 197 -14.66 27.64 12.07
N PRO A 198 -14.22 27.95 13.31
CA PRO A 198 -15.13 28.22 14.42
C PRO A 198 -16.18 29.30 14.11
N GLN A 199 -15.81 30.27 13.27
CA GLN A 199 -16.66 31.39 12.83
C GLN A 199 -17.82 30.96 11.91
N ALA A 200 -17.73 29.79 11.28
CA ALA A 200 -18.77 29.23 10.41
C ALA A 200 -19.70 28.25 11.14
N LYS A 201 -19.37 27.87 12.39
CA LYS A 201 -20.28 27.09 13.23
C LYS A 201 -21.35 28.03 13.76
N VAL A 202 -22.60 27.84 13.31
CA VAL A 202 -23.76 28.42 13.98
C VAL A 202 -23.77 27.82 15.38
N THR A 203 -23.47 28.64 16.39
CA THR A 203 -23.67 28.23 17.78
C THR A 203 -25.16 27.94 17.92
N ASP A 204 -25.53 26.69 18.17
CA ASP A 204 -26.87 26.33 18.65
C ASP A 204 -27.05 26.93 20.05
N GLU A 205 -27.19 28.26 20.12
CA GLU A 205 -27.73 28.92 21.28
C GLU A 205 -29.25 28.80 21.21
N VAL A 206 -29.82 28.32 22.33
CA VAL A 206 -31.24 28.30 22.69
C VAL A 206 -32.04 27.05 22.28
N ARG A 207 -31.91 26.00 23.09
CA ARG A 207 -33.08 25.32 23.68
C ARG A 207 -32.78 25.05 25.16
N GLN A 208 -33.03 26.08 25.98
CA GLN A 208 -33.44 25.91 27.38
C GLN A 208 -34.87 25.38 27.42
#